data_AF-A0A1C5ZIE9-F1
#
_entry.id   AF-A0A1C5ZIE9-F1
#
_cell.length_a   1.000
_cell.length_b   1.000
_cell.length_c   1.000
_cell.angle_alpha   90.00
_cell.angle_beta   90.00
_cell.angle_gamma   90.00
#
_symmetry.space_group_name_H-M   'P 1'
#
loop_
_entity.id
_entity.type
_entity.pdbx_description
1 polymer ?
#
loop_
_entity_poly.entity_id
_entity_poly.type
_entity_poly.pdbx_seq_one_letter_code
_entity_poly.pdbx_strand_id
1 'polypeptide(L)'
;MKRIPITPFLILAALFTVIGASVYMEAEAEKRKQEELQRQQEEYLEKYEKAENAILMQDYNTAVELLENLPENFKDKEYVLVYAKYCKSVADGETIHTQYRITWELPHEGDMYTGDFAEEMKIARETAAKENEAEERRLKKEKEKKEREKIKQDQPYRGMDEKYITSTIWGFYDKKESENYRDSNGQVKVQNTYKWKGSDGAYRNGAVCRDGKVTDLIRYVQKSSSSYSSSSNKYSSRSKSSSNNKLSQKKDEYDVYDYDDPEDFYYDHEDDFDEYGDAEDYWDEAQ
;
A
#
# COMPACT_ATOMS: atom_id res chain seq x y z
N MET A 1 42.40 -89.71 35.90
CA MET A 1 41.66 -88.43 35.96
C MET A 1 42.28 -87.48 34.94
N LYS A 2 41.56 -87.14 33.85
CA LYS A 2 42.05 -86.22 32.82
C LYS A 2 42.09 -84.81 33.42
N ARG A 3 43.30 -84.23 33.57
CA ARG A 3 43.47 -82.84 34.00
C ARG A 3 42.98 -81.95 32.86
N ILE A 4 41.87 -81.24 33.08
CA ILE A 4 41.39 -80.22 32.15
C ILE A 4 42.42 -79.09 32.17
N PRO A 5 42.96 -78.66 31.02
CA PRO A 5 43.93 -77.57 31.00
C PRO A 5 43.23 -76.29 31.48
N ILE A 6 43.78 -75.68 32.54
CA ILE A 6 43.27 -74.47 33.18
C ILE A 6 43.51 -73.23 32.30
N THR A 7 44.48 -73.32 31.40
CA THR A 7 44.90 -72.25 30.47
C THR A 7 43.79 -71.74 29.53
N PRO A 8 42.99 -72.56 28.82
CA PRO A 8 41.90 -72.06 27.99
C PRO A 8 40.78 -71.36 28.79
N PHE A 9 40.51 -71.77 30.04
CA PHE A 9 39.51 -71.09 30.88
C PHE A 9 39.98 -69.71 31.34
N LEU A 10 41.28 -69.56 31.66
CA LEU A 10 41.86 -68.26 32.02
C LEU A 10 41.87 -67.30 30.83
N ILE A 11 42.15 -67.80 29.61
CA ILE A 11 42.08 -66.99 28.38
C ILE A 11 40.64 -66.56 28.11
N LEU A 12 39.66 -67.45 28.27
CA LEU A 12 38.24 -67.13 28.08
C LEU A 12 37.78 -66.08 29.09
N ALA A 13 38.14 -66.23 30.37
CA ALA A 13 37.80 -65.27 31.42
C ALA A 13 38.41 -63.88 31.14
N ALA A 14 39.67 -63.82 30.68
CA ALA A 14 40.31 -62.58 30.29
C ALA A 14 39.66 -61.91 29.07
N LEU A 15 39.16 -62.68 28.10
CA LEU A 15 38.42 -62.13 26.96
C LEU A 15 37.07 -61.54 27.38
N PHE A 16 36.32 -62.22 28.27
CA PHE A 16 35.05 -61.69 28.78
C PHE A 16 35.23 -60.41 29.61
N THR A 17 36.30 -60.27 30.38
CA THR A 17 36.57 -59.04 31.13
C THR A 17 36.94 -57.88 30.23
N VAL A 18 37.72 -58.10 29.18
CA VAL A 18 38.09 -57.05 28.21
C VAL A 18 36.87 -56.57 27.43
N ILE A 19 36.03 -57.48 26.94
CA ILE A 19 34.79 -57.14 26.22
C ILE A 19 33.79 -56.44 27.16
N GLY A 20 33.65 -56.91 28.40
CA GLY A 20 32.78 -56.26 29.40
C GLY A 20 33.23 -54.84 29.72
N ALA A 21 34.54 -54.61 29.85
CA ALA A 21 35.10 -53.29 30.09
C ALA A 21 34.92 -52.35 28.89
N SER A 22 35.08 -52.81 27.66
CA SER A 22 34.87 -51.96 26.47
C SER A 22 33.41 -51.53 26.32
N VAL A 23 32.45 -52.45 26.50
CA VAL A 23 31.02 -52.14 26.45
C VAL A 23 30.62 -51.17 27.57
N TYR A 24 31.16 -51.33 28.78
CA TYR A 24 30.91 -50.40 29.88
C TYR A 24 31.45 -48.99 29.60
N MET A 25 32.67 -48.89 29.05
CA MET A 25 33.28 -47.60 28.69
C MET A 25 32.50 -46.89 27.57
N GLU A 26 32.01 -47.62 26.57
CA GLU A 26 31.14 -47.06 25.52
C GLU A 26 29.82 -46.53 26.08
N ALA A 27 29.16 -47.30 26.96
CA ALA A 27 27.93 -46.86 27.61
C ALA A 27 28.13 -45.61 28.50
N GLU A 28 29.26 -45.50 29.20
CA GLU A 28 29.58 -44.31 30.00
C GLU A 28 29.86 -43.09 29.11
N ALA A 29 30.53 -43.28 27.97
CA ALA A 29 30.78 -42.22 27.00
C ALA A 29 29.47 -41.72 26.34
N GLU A 30 28.55 -42.61 26.00
CA GLU A 30 27.22 -42.24 25.50
C GLU A 30 26.41 -41.48 26.55
N LYS A 31 26.44 -41.92 27.81
CA LYS A 31 25.78 -41.22 28.92
C LYS A 31 26.33 -39.79 29.08
N ARG A 32 27.65 -39.61 29.05
CA ARG A 32 28.27 -38.27 29.12
C ARG A 32 27.85 -37.38 27.95
N LYS A 33 27.79 -37.93 26.73
CA LYS A 33 27.28 -37.19 25.55
C LYS A 33 25.81 -36.79 25.72
N GLN A 34 24.97 -37.66 26.28
CA GLN A 34 23.58 -37.33 26.58
C GLN A 34 23.48 -36.23 27.65
N GLU A 35 24.28 -36.29 28.72
CA GLU A 35 24.33 -35.26 29.77
C GLU A 35 24.86 -33.91 29.25
N GLU A 36 25.81 -33.92 28.32
CA GLU A 36 26.29 -32.71 27.63
C GLU A 36 25.22 -32.12 26.70
N LEU A 37 24.55 -32.96 25.91
CA LEU A 37 23.45 -32.53 25.05
C LEU A 37 22.29 -31.95 25.86
N GLN A 38 21.95 -32.58 26.99
CA GLN A 38 20.90 -32.11 27.88
C GLN A 38 21.27 -30.75 28.50
N ARG A 39 22.50 -30.60 29.01
CA ARG A 39 22.98 -29.30 29.52
C ARG A 39 22.96 -28.21 28.45
N GLN A 40 23.33 -28.56 27.23
CA GLN A 40 23.28 -27.62 26.10
C GLN A 40 21.82 -27.21 25.77
N GLN A 41 20.88 -28.15 25.80
CA GLN A 41 19.45 -27.83 25.61
C GLN A 41 18.91 -26.93 26.73
N GLU A 42 19.29 -27.19 27.98
CA GLU A 42 18.93 -26.34 29.13
C GLU A 42 19.50 -24.92 28.98
N GLU A 43 20.74 -24.77 28.53
CA GLU A 43 21.36 -23.46 28.24
C GLU A 43 20.62 -22.71 27.12
N TYR A 44 20.22 -23.40 26.05
CA TYR A 44 19.43 -22.80 24.98
C TYR A 44 18.04 -22.37 25.44
N LEU A 45 17.40 -23.17 26.29
CA LEU A 45 16.11 -22.81 26.88
C LEU A 45 16.22 -21.56 27.77
N GLU A 46 17.25 -21.49 28.62
CA GLU A 46 17.49 -20.31 29.45
C GLU A 46 17.73 -19.03 28.61
N LYS A 47 18.52 -19.14 27.53
CA LYS A 47 18.75 -18.01 26.60
C LYS A 47 17.46 -17.58 25.90
N TYR A 48 16.63 -18.54 25.52
CA TYR A 48 15.34 -18.28 24.88
C TYR A 48 14.39 -17.54 25.83
N GLU A 49 14.21 -18.02 27.06
CA GLU A 49 13.38 -17.36 28.07
C GLU A 49 13.91 -15.95 28.41
N LYS A 50 15.23 -15.76 28.44
CA LYS A 50 15.84 -14.43 28.61
C LYS A 50 15.51 -13.50 27.45
N ALA A 51 15.45 -14.01 26.22
CA ALA A 51 15.07 -13.22 25.06
C ALA A 51 13.59 -12.81 25.11
N GLU A 52 12.69 -13.71 25.47
CA GLU A 52 11.26 -13.39 25.64
C GLU A 52 11.07 -12.29 26.71
N ASN A 53 11.74 -12.43 27.86
CA ASN A 53 11.74 -11.40 28.89
C ASN A 53 12.34 -10.08 28.40
N ALA A 54 13.39 -10.11 27.57
CA ALA A 54 13.96 -8.90 26.99
C ALA A 54 12.98 -8.19 26.05
N ILE A 55 12.18 -8.92 25.26
CA ILE A 55 11.09 -8.36 24.46
C ILE A 55 10.06 -7.66 25.36
N LEU A 56 9.61 -8.34 26.43
CA LEU A 56 8.66 -7.77 27.39
C LEU A 56 9.19 -6.52 28.10
N MET A 57 10.49 -6.47 28.34
CA MET A 57 11.20 -5.33 28.92
C MET A 57 11.59 -4.25 27.89
N GLN A 58 11.19 -4.43 26.63
CA GLN A 58 11.52 -3.55 25.50
C GLN A 58 13.02 -3.39 25.22
N ASP A 59 13.85 -4.33 25.69
CA ASP A 59 15.27 -4.43 25.35
C ASP A 59 15.45 -5.30 24.10
N TYR A 60 15.02 -4.76 22.97
CA TYR A 60 14.98 -5.51 21.72
C TYR A 60 16.37 -5.83 21.15
N ASN A 61 17.39 -5.04 21.49
CA ASN A 61 18.76 -5.36 21.09
C ASN A 61 19.24 -6.67 21.72
N THR A 62 19.07 -6.78 23.05
CA THR A 62 19.40 -8.01 23.79
C THR A 62 18.54 -9.18 23.32
N ALA A 63 17.24 -8.97 23.08
CA ALA A 63 16.36 -10.02 22.56
C ALA A 63 16.84 -10.59 21.23
N VAL A 64 17.12 -9.71 20.25
CA VAL A 64 17.60 -10.11 18.92
C VAL A 64 18.94 -10.83 19.02
N GLU A 65 19.90 -10.31 19.79
CA GLU A 65 21.21 -10.94 19.98
C GLU A 65 21.09 -12.35 20.58
N LEU A 66 20.27 -12.53 21.62
CA LEU A 66 20.06 -13.83 22.24
C LEU A 66 19.42 -14.83 21.27
N LEU A 67 18.40 -14.41 20.53
CA LEU A 67 17.69 -15.26 19.58
C LEU A 67 18.57 -15.63 18.38
N GLU A 68 19.34 -14.71 17.80
CA GLU A 68 20.24 -14.99 16.68
C GLU A 68 21.28 -16.06 17.01
N ASN A 69 21.75 -16.09 18.27
CA ASN A 69 22.74 -17.07 18.76
C ASN A 69 22.16 -18.46 19.09
N LEU A 70 20.84 -18.66 19.02
CA LEU A 70 20.21 -19.98 19.20
C LEU A 70 20.27 -20.84 17.93
N PRO A 71 20.16 -22.18 18.03
CA PRO A 71 19.98 -23.03 16.84
C PRO A 71 18.73 -22.65 16.04
N GLU A 72 18.79 -22.74 14.71
CA GLU A 72 17.70 -22.33 13.79
C GLU A 72 16.37 -23.04 14.11
N ASN A 73 16.41 -24.37 14.28
CA ASN A 73 15.24 -25.20 14.57
C ASN A 73 14.89 -25.27 16.07
N PHE A 74 15.34 -24.31 16.88
CA PHE A 74 15.06 -24.30 18.31
C PHE A 74 13.69 -23.70 18.60
N LYS A 75 12.73 -24.56 18.96
CA LYS A 75 11.33 -24.18 19.24
C LYS A 75 10.75 -23.32 18.11
N ASP A 76 10.25 -22.15 18.46
CA ASP A 76 9.61 -21.10 17.68
C ASP A 76 10.49 -19.85 17.52
N LYS A 77 11.81 -20.00 17.73
CA LYS A 77 12.82 -18.94 17.65
C LYS A 77 12.65 -18.07 16.41
N GLU A 78 12.43 -18.66 15.24
CA GLU A 78 12.33 -17.92 13.98
C GLU A 78 11.24 -16.84 14.06
N TYR A 79 10.04 -17.20 14.52
CA TYR A 79 8.93 -16.25 14.65
C TYR A 79 9.20 -15.20 15.73
N VAL A 80 9.69 -15.62 16.90
CA VAL A 80 10.00 -14.69 18.00
C VAL A 80 11.13 -13.72 17.63
N LEU A 81 12.11 -14.17 16.83
CA LEU A 81 13.17 -13.31 16.30
C LEU A 81 12.63 -12.27 15.33
N VAL A 82 11.76 -12.66 14.39
CA VAL A 82 11.13 -11.71 13.46
C VAL A 82 10.30 -10.68 14.23
N TYR A 83 9.53 -11.11 15.24
CA TYR A 83 8.76 -10.19 16.08
C TYR A 83 9.65 -9.23 16.87
N ALA A 84 10.75 -9.71 17.47
CA ALA A 84 11.72 -8.84 18.13
C ALA A 84 12.35 -7.81 17.18
N LYS A 85 12.66 -8.21 15.93
CA LYS A 85 13.15 -7.30 14.87
C LYS A 85 12.11 -6.26 14.49
N TYR A 86 10.84 -6.64 14.40
CA TYR A 86 9.74 -5.70 14.17
C TYR A 86 9.65 -4.68 15.32
N CYS A 87 9.57 -5.12 16.57
CA CYS A 87 9.51 -4.23 17.73
C CYS A 87 10.71 -3.28 17.80
N LYS A 88 11.92 -3.79 17.51
CA LYS A 88 13.13 -2.99 17.39
C LYS A 88 12.99 -1.91 16.31
N SER A 89 12.53 -2.27 15.11
CA SER A 89 12.37 -1.31 14.01
C SER A 89 11.38 -0.18 14.33
N VAL A 90 10.31 -0.50 15.07
CA VAL A 90 9.36 0.50 15.57
C VAL A 90 10.04 1.42 16.60
N ALA A 91 10.78 0.84 17.56
CA ALA A 91 11.47 1.61 18.60
C ALA A 91 12.59 2.50 18.05
N ASP A 92 13.30 2.05 17.02
CA ASP A 92 14.36 2.81 16.34
C ASP A 92 13.80 3.91 15.42
N GLY A 93 12.49 3.92 15.15
CA GLY A 93 11.86 4.88 14.26
C GLY A 93 12.19 4.62 12.78
N GLU A 94 12.39 3.36 12.40
CA GLU A 94 12.56 2.97 11.00
C GLU A 94 11.33 3.33 10.16
N THR A 95 11.49 3.39 8.83
CA THR A 95 10.37 3.73 7.94
C THR A 95 9.19 2.75 8.06
N ILE A 96 7.96 3.25 7.96
CA ILE A 96 6.73 2.43 7.97
C ILE A 96 6.81 1.27 6.96
N HIS A 97 7.33 1.53 5.76
CA HIS A 97 7.53 0.50 4.75
C HIS A 97 8.50 -0.60 5.19
N THR A 98 9.57 -0.25 5.92
CA THR A 98 10.52 -1.23 6.45
C THR A 98 9.88 -2.07 7.55
N GLN A 99 9.12 -1.43 8.45
CA GLN A 99 8.36 -2.13 9.49
C GLN A 99 7.37 -3.12 8.87
N TYR A 100 6.56 -2.66 7.90
CA TYR A 100 5.62 -3.50 7.14
C TYR A 100 6.30 -4.70 6.47
N ARG A 101 7.45 -4.49 5.83
CA ARG A 101 8.19 -5.58 5.17
C ARG A 101 8.66 -6.67 6.14
N ILE A 102 9.09 -6.30 7.35
CA ILE A 102 9.48 -7.29 8.37
C ILE A 102 8.28 -8.18 8.73
N THR A 103 7.07 -7.60 8.79
CA THR A 103 5.87 -8.36 9.15
C THR A 103 5.47 -9.43 8.13
N TRP A 104 6.03 -9.44 6.92
CA TRP A 104 5.79 -10.48 5.91
C TRP A 104 6.38 -11.84 6.31
N GLU A 105 7.39 -11.83 7.18
CA GLU A 105 8.05 -13.03 7.72
C GLU A 105 7.36 -13.54 9.00
N LEU A 106 6.35 -12.82 9.52
CA LEU A 106 5.55 -13.28 10.64
C LEU A 106 4.56 -14.38 10.22
N PRO A 107 4.21 -15.31 11.14
CA PRO A 107 3.29 -16.40 10.83
C PRO A 107 1.91 -15.86 10.45
N HIS A 108 1.30 -16.44 9.41
CA HIS A 108 -0.02 -16.06 8.92
C HIS A 108 -1.15 -16.72 9.71
N GLU A 109 -2.38 -16.19 9.59
CA GLU A 109 -3.55 -16.84 10.20
C GLU A 109 -3.77 -18.21 9.55
N GLY A 110 -3.41 -19.27 10.28
CA GLY A 110 -3.39 -20.66 9.78
C GLY A 110 -2.03 -21.34 9.98
N ASP A 111 -0.96 -20.56 10.13
CA ASP A 111 0.33 -21.06 10.57
C ASP A 111 0.23 -21.34 12.08
N MET A 112 0.66 -22.53 12.49
CA MET A 112 0.40 -23.11 13.82
C MET A 112 1.15 -22.43 14.98
N TYR A 113 1.53 -21.16 14.85
CA TYR A 113 2.17 -20.43 15.92
C TYR A 113 1.17 -20.13 17.05
N THR A 114 1.31 -20.84 18.16
CA THR A 114 0.48 -20.68 19.36
C THR A 114 1.31 -20.25 20.58
N GLY A 115 2.45 -19.59 20.34
CA GLY A 115 3.31 -19.08 21.40
C GLY A 115 2.77 -17.77 22.00
N ASP A 116 3.47 -17.27 23.03
CA ASP A 116 3.00 -16.17 23.88
C ASP A 116 2.83 -14.83 23.14
N PHE A 117 3.46 -14.67 21.97
CA PHE A 117 3.39 -13.45 21.15
C PHE A 117 2.44 -13.55 19.95
N ALA A 118 1.64 -14.61 19.84
CA ALA A 118 0.85 -14.88 18.63
C ALA A 118 -0.15 -13.75 18.31
N GLU A 119 -0.84 -13.22 19.32
CA GLU A 119 -1.80 -12.14 19.16
C GLU A 119 -1.09 -10.81 18.83
N GLU A 120 0.02 -10.52 19.49
CA GLU A 120 0.82 -9.32 19.22
C GLU A 120 1.40 -9.33 17.80
N MET A 121 1.86 -10.48 17.31
CA MET A 121 2.33 -10.63 15.92
C MET A 121 1.20 -10.41 14.92
N LYS A 122 -0.02 -10.85 15.22
CA LYS A 122 -1.20 -10.57 14.39
C LYS A 122 -1.50 -9.07 14.36
N ILE A 123 -1.56 -8.44 15.53
CA ILE A 123 -1.79 -6.99 15.65
C ILE A 123 -0.68 -6.20 14.92
N ALA A 124 0.58 -6.63 15.03
CA ALA A 124 1.71 -6.02 14.35
C ALA A 124 1.53 -6.05 12.82
N ARG A 125 1.12 -7.19 12.24
CA ARG A 125 0.84 -7.31 10.80
C ARG A 125 -0.28 -6.36 10.37
N GLU A 126 -1.42 -6.39 11.07
CA GLU A 126 -2.57 -5.56 10.74
C GLU A 126 -2.25 -4.06 10.84
N THR A 127 -1.55 -3.66 11.90
CA THR A 127 -1.16 -2.27 12.14
C THR A 127 -0.18 -1.78 11.09
N ALA A 128 0.90 -2.53 10.85
CA ALA A 128 1.92 -2.15 9.87
C ALA A 128 1.36 -2.10 8.44
N ALA A 129 0.45 -3.02 8.08
CA ALA A 129 -0.25 -2.99 6.80
C ALA A 129 -1.10 -1.72 6.65
N LYS A 130 -1.94 -1.42 7.65
CA LYS A 130 -2.80 -0.24 7.64
C LYS A 130 -2.00 1.07 7.58
N GLU A 131 -0.90 1.16 8.33
CA GLU A 131 -0.04 2.33 8.32
C GLU A 131 0.71 2.49 6.99
N ASN A 132 1.19 1.39 6.38
CA ASN A 132 1.83 1.45 5.07
C ASN A 132 0.85 1.89 3.98
N GLU A 133 -0.38 1.38 3.98
CA GLU A 133 -1.42 1.83 3.04
C GLU A 133 -1.75 3.32 3.22
N ALA A 134 -1.85 3.79 4.47
CA ALA A 134 -2.11 5.20 4.76
C ALA A 134 -0.95 6.09 4.27
N GLU A 135 0.30 5.66 4.46
CA GLU A 135 1.47 6.38 3.99
C GLU A 135 1.56 6.41 2.46
N GLU A 136 1.26 5.29 1.78
CA GLU A 136 1.16 5.24 0.33
C GLU A 136 0.08 6.18 -0.22
N ARG A 137 -1.09 6.22 0.43
CA ARG A 137 -2.16 7.19 0.10
C ARG A 137 -1.68 8.63 0.29
N ARG A 138 -1.02 8.95 1.40
CA ARG A 138 -0.47 10.29 1.67
C ARG A 138 0.56 10.71 0.61
N LEU A 139 1.49 9.82 0.27
CA LEU A 139 2.49 10.07 -0.76
C LEU A 139 1.87 10.25 -2.15
N LYS A 140 0.80 9.50 -2.47
CA LYS A 140 0.04 9.66 -3.70
C LYS A 140 -0.63 11.04 -3.75
N LYS A 141 -1.34 11.44 -2.68
CA LYS A 141 -1.97 12.77 -2.54
C LYS A 141 -0.93 13.89 -2.68
N GLU A 142 0.25 13.77 -2.06
CA GLU A 142 1.31 14.78 -2.16
C GLU A 142 1.90 14.88 -3.57
N LYS A 143 2.13 13.74 -4.24
CA LYS A 143 2.59 13.71 -5.64
C LYS A 143 1.58 14.35 -6.57
N GLU A 144 0.30 14.01 -6.41
CA GLU A 144 -0.79 14.59 -7.19
C GLU A 144 -0.92 16.10 -6.96
N LYS A 145 -0.85 16.56 -5.72
CA LYS A 145 -0.83 17.99 -5.39
C LYS A 145 0.35 18.71 -6.06
N LYS A 146 1.56 18.14 -6.00
CA LYS A 146 2.74 18.71 -6.68
C LYS A 146 2.61 18.71 -8.20
N GLU A 147 1.95 17.71 -8.77
CA GLU A 147 1.66 17.67 -10.20
C GLU A 147 0.64 18.74 -10.59
N ARG A 148 -0.45 18.90 -9.82
CA ARG A 148 -1.43 19.99 -10.01
C ARG A 148 -0.80 21.36 -9.92
N GLU A 149 0.06 21.62 -8.93
CA GLU A 149 0.74 22.92 -8.80
C GLU A 149 1.64 23.24 -10.01
N LYS A 150 2.21 22.23 -10.67
CA LYS A 150 2.92 22.42 -11.93
C LYS A 150 1.96 22.72 -13.08
N ILE A 151 0.85 21.97 -13.17
CA ILE A 151 -0.15 22.11 -14.23
C ILE A 151 -0.88 23.46 -14.17
N LYS A 152 -1.11 24.01 -12.97
CA LYS A 152 -1.74 25.33 -12.74
C LYS A 152 -1.08 26.48 -13.49
N GLN A 153 0.21 26.36 -13.80
CA GLN A 153 0.97 27.42 -14.45
C GLN A 153 0.85 27.41 -15.97
N ASP A 154 0.34 26.33 -16.56
CA ASP A 154 0.31 26.13 -18.00
C ASP A 154 -1.12 25.96 -18.54
N GLN A 155 -1.29 26.13 -19.85
CA GLN A 155 -2.52 25.73 -20.55
C GLN A 155 -2.60 24.20 -20.67
N PRO A 156 -3.79 23.61 -20.94
CA PRO A 156 -3.90 22.19 -21.26
C PRO A 156 -2.92 21.80 -22.38
N TYR A 157 -2.37 20.59 -22.30
CA TYR A 157 -1.40 20.07 -23.29
C TYR A 157 -1.72 18.65 -23.71
N ARG A 158 -1.27 18.26 -24.89
CA ARG A 158 -1.51 16.92 -25.44
C ARG A 158 -0.86 15.85 -24.57
N GLY A 159 -1.65 14.87 -24.14
CA GLY A 159 -1.25 13.80 -23.23
C GLY A 159 -1.52 14.11 -21.75
N MET A 160 -1.97 15.33 -21.40
CA MET A 160 -2.48 15.64 -20.06
C MET A 160 -3.71 14.77 -19.75
N ASP A 161 -3.84 14.32 -18.50
CA ASP A 161 -5.05 13.69 -18.02
C ASP A 161 -6.24 14.65 -18.01
N GLU A 162 -7.38 14.17 -18.48
CA GLU A 162 -8.62 14.96 -18.61
C GLU A 162 -9.07 15.53 -17.26
N LYS A 163 -8.83 14.82 -16.15
CA LYS A 163 -9.12 15.30 -14.79
C LYS A 163 -8.36 16.57 -14.39
N TYR A 164 -7.22 16.88 -15.01
CA TYR A 164 -6.43 18.07 -14.67
C TYR A 164 -6.78 19.31 -15.50
N ILE A 165 -7.74 19.22 -16.42
CA ILE A 165 -8.03 20.31 -17.37
C ILE A 165 -8.48 21.59 -16.67
N THR A 166 -9.30 21.45 -15.62
CA THR A 166 -9.79 22.58 -14.81
C THR A 166 -8.69 23.16 -13.92
N SER A 167 -7.67 22.37 -13.59
CA SER A 167 -6.52 22.80 -12.80
C SER A 167 -5.47 23.59 -13.60
N THR A 168 -5.73 23.97 -14.85
CA THR A 168 -4.79 24.72 -15.71
C THR A 168 -4.96 26.23 -15.56
N ILE A 169 -4.08 27.02 -16.19
CA ILE A 169 -4.21 28.49 -16.25
C ILE A 169 -5.51 28.95 -16.93
N TRP A 170 -6.19 28.08 -17.68
CA TRP A 170 -7.51 28.38 -18.25
C TRP A 170 -8.65 28.22 -17.25
N GLY A 171 -8.42 27.58 -16.10
CA GLY A 171 -9.40 27.37 -15.04
C GLY A 171 -10.59 26.53 -15.48
N PHE A 172 -11.74 26.75 -14.85
CA PHE A 172 -12.99 26.08 -15.20
C PHE A 172 -13.45 26.41 -16.62
N TYR A 173 -13.91 25.36 -17.31
CA TYR A 173 -14.48 25.49 -18.63
C TYR A 173 -15.90 26.07 -18.55
N ASP A 174 -16.30 26.83 -19.57
CA ASP A 174 -17.66 27.35 -19.70
C ASP A 174 -18.64 26.33 -20.28
N LYS A 175 -18.11 25.32 -21.00
CA LYS A 175 -18.93 24.29 -21.65
C LYS A 175 -18.17 23.00 -21.91
N LYS A 176 -18.82 21.87 -21.62
CA LYS A 176 -18.44 20.52 -22.05
C LYS A 176 -19.40 20.03 -23.13
N GLU A 177 -18.86 19.45 -24.20
CA GLU A 177 -19.63 18.78 -25.25
C GLU A 177 -19.08 17.37 -25.46
N SER A 178 -19.97 16.38 -25.50
CA SER A 178 -19.60 14.97 -25.69
C SER A 178 -20.10 14.47 -27.04
N GLU A 179 -19.22 13.84 -27.81
CA GLU A 179 -19.51 13.31 -29.14
C GLU A 179 -18.96 11.89 -29.30
N ASN A 180 -19.70 11.03 -29.99
CA ASN A 180 -19.23 9.69 -30.33
C ASN A 180 -18.26 9.73 -31.52
N TYR A 181 -17.16 9.01 -31.43
CA TYR A 181 -16.24 8.78 -32.53
C TYR A 181 -15.93 7.28 -32.67
N ARG A 182 -15.45 6.85 -33.84
CA ARG A 182 -14.95 5.48 -34.03
C ARG A 182 -13.43 5.48 -33.95
N ASP A 183 -12.88 4.61 -33.14
CA ASP A 183 -11.43 4.40 -33.07
C ASP A 183 -10.91 3.61 -34.28
N SER A 184 -9.58 3.41 -34.33
CA SER A 184 -8.92 2.65 -35.40
C SER A 184 -9.40 1.20 -35.52
N ASN A 185 -9.96 0.63 -34.44
CA ASN A 185 -10.49 -0.73 -34.39
C ASN A 185 -12.00 -0.77 -34.72
N GLY A 186 -12.61 0.39 -35.03
CA GLY A 186 -14.04 0.53 -35.33
C GLY A 186 -14.94 0.55 -34.09
N GLN A 187 -14.38 0.52 -32.88
CA GLN A 187 -15.13 0.64 -31.63
C GLN A 187 -15.64 2.08 -31.48
N VAL A 188 -16.89 2.22 -31.03
CA VAL A 188 -17.47 3.53 -30.75
C VAL A 188 -17.04 3.96 -29.35
N LYS A 189 -16.44 5.13 -29.25
CA LYS A 189 -15.95 5.74 -28.01
C LYS A 189 -16.45 7.18 -27.89
N VAL A 190 -16.40 7.72 -26.67
CA VAL A 190 -16.78 9.11 -26.40
C VAL A 190 -15.55 10.01 -26.47
N GLN A 191 -15.70 11.17 -27.10
CA GLN A 191 -14.80 12.29 -27.07
C GLN A 191 -15.47 13.44 -26.34
N ASN A 192 -14.76 14.07 -25.40
CA ASN A 192 -15.22 15.29 -24.74
C ASN A 192 -14.49 16.51 -25.32
N THR A 193 -15.18 17.63 -25.44
CA THR A 193 -14.62 18.91 -25.85
C THR A 193 -14.98 19.95 -24.80
N TYR A 194 -13.96 20.47 -24.13
CA TYR A 194 -14.06 21.53 -23.15
C TYR A 194 -13.79 22.87 -23.81
N LYS A 195 -14.54 23.91 -23.47
CA LYS A 195 -14.45 25.23 -24.10
C LYS A 195 -14.42 26.35 -23.08
N TRP A 196 -13.56 27.34 -23.32
CA TRP A 196 -13.39 28.53 -22.49
C TRP A 196 -13.66 29.79 -23.30
N LYS A 197 -14.42 30.72 -22.72
CA LYS A 197 -14.71 32.04 -23.24
C LYS A 197 -13.57 33.01 -22.91
N GLY A 198 -13.34 33.93 -23.83
CA GLY A 198 -12.55 35.12 -23.54
C GLY A 198 -13.37 36.13 -22.73
N SER A 199 -12.72 37.22 -22.34
CA SER A 199 -13.35 38.34 -21.63
C SER A 199 -14.51 39.01 -22.40
N ASP A 200 -14.63 38.77 -23.72
CA ASP A 200 -15.72 39.24 -24.56
C ASP A 200 -16.92 38.28 -24.60
N GLY A 201 -16.89 37.19 -23.83
CA GLY A 201 -17.96 36.19 -23.74
C GLY A 201 -18.02 35.21 -24.92
N ALA A 202 -17.10 35.28 -25.88
CA ALA A 202 -17.02 34.35 -27.00
C ALA A 202 -15.96 33.28 -26.75
N TYR A 203 -16.22 32.04 -27.16
CA TYR A 203 -15.25 30.94 -27.02
C TYR A 203 -13.93 31.27 -27.73
N ARG A 204 -12.81 31.02 -27.06
CA ARG A 204 -11.46 31.32 -27.53
C ARG A 204 -10.55 30.11 -27.53
N ASN A 205 -10.68 29.28 -26.50
CA ASN A 205 -9.89 28.08 -26.35
C ASN A 205 -10.80 26.87 -26.19
N GLY A 206 -10.28 25.71 -26.58
CA GLY A 206 -10.89 24.43 -26.28
C GLY A 206 -9.85 23.32 -26.17
N ALA A 207 -10.22 22.24 -25.51
CA ALA A 207 -9.41 21.04 -25.33
C ALA A 207 -10.26 19.82 -25.68
N VAL A 208 -9.72 18.94 -26.52
CA VAL A 208 -10.40 17.73 -26.97
C VAL A 208 -9.81 16.54 -26.25
N CYS A 209 -10.63 15.78 -25.55
CA CYS A 209 -10.23 14.64 -24.74
C CYS A 209 -10.79 13.34 -25.29
N ARG A 210 -9.94 12.32 -25.33
CA ARG A 210 -10.30 10.96 -25.72
C ARG A 210 -9.60 10.01 -24.79
N ASP A 211 -10.31 8.98 -24.32
CA ASP A 211 -9.76 7.97 -23.42
C ASP A 211 -9.09 8.59 -22.17
N GLY A 212 -9.72 9.62 -21.58
CA GLY A 212 -9.23 10.30 -20.38
C GLY A 212 -8.01 11.19 -20.58
N LYS A 213 -7.62 11.49 -21.83
CA LYS A 213 -6.42 12.27 -22.16
C LYS A 213 -6.72 13.39 -23.14
N VAL A 214 -6.09 14.54 -22.96
CA VAL A 214 -6.10 15.64 -23.95
C VAL A 214 -5.39 15.18 -25.22
N THR A 215 -6.10 15.20 -26.33
CA THR A 215 -5.60 14.79 -27.66
C THR A 215 -5.31 15.96 -28.58
N ASP A 216 -6.04 17.07 -28.41
CA ASP A 216 -5.91 18.27 -29.25
C ASP A 216 -6.33 19.55 -28.50
N LEU A 217 -5.85 20.70 -28.99
CA LEU A 217 -6.19 22.04 -28.48
C LEU A 217 -6.77 22.88 -29.61
N ILE A 218 -7.94 23.47 -29.36
CA ILE A 218 -8.66 24.32 -30.32
C ILE A 218 -8.41 25.78 -29.96
N ARG A 219 -7.96 26.59 -30.92
CA ARG A 219 -8.03 28.06 -30.83
C ARG A 219 -9.08 28.59 -31.79
N TYR A 220 -10.13 29.20 -31.25
CA TYR A 220 -11.19 29.81 -32.03
C TYR A 220 -10.74 31.20 -32.50
N VAL A 221 -10.45 31.34 -33.79
CA VAL A 221 -10.07 32.63 -34.38
C VAL A 221 -11.34 33.46 -34.59
N GLN A 222 -11.37 34.70 -34.11
CA GLN A 222 -12.39 35.64 -34.57
C GLN A 222 -12.17 35.90 -36.05
N LYS A 223 -13.16 35.54 -36.88
CA LYS A 223 -13.19 36.02 -38.26
C LYS A 223 -13.29 37.54 -38.22
N SER A 224 -12.18 38.23 -38.43
CA SER A 224 -12.21 39.58 -38.99
C SER A 224 -13.00 39.47 -40.27
N SER A 225 -14.05 40.27 -40.43
CA SER A 225 -15.00 40.19 -41.54
C SER A 225 -14.29 40.16 -42.90
N SER A 226 -14.13 38.96 -43.46
CA SER A 226 -13.93 38.75 -44.89
C SER A 226 -14.96 37.73 -45.36
N SER A 227 -15.86 38.25 -46.18
CA SER A 227 -17.01 37.58 -46.74
C SER A 227 -16.59 36.37 -47.59
N TYR A 228 -16.93 35.18 -47.13
CA TYR A 228 -17.29 34.08 -48.04
C TYR A 228 -18.46 33.33 -47.42
N SER A 229 -19.64 33.69 -47.91
CA SER A 229 -20.90 33.01 -47.67
C SER A 229 -20.80 31.57 -48.18
N SER A 230 -21.00 30.60 -47.29
CA SER A 230 -21.42 29.26 -47.68
C SER A 230 -22.71 28.96 -46.92
N SER A 231 -23.80 29.01 -47.66
CA SER A 231 -25.15 28.75 -47.22
C SER A 231 -25.29 27.36 -46.61
N SER A 232 -25.80 27.27 -45.39
CA SER A 232 -26.47 26.06 -44.92
C SER A 232 -27.64 26.45 -44.01
N ASN A 233 -28.83 26.36 -44.63
CA ASN A 233 -30.18 26.21 -44.10
C ASN A 233 -30.49 26.58 -42.64
N LYS A 234 -31.30 27.63 -42.53
CA LYS A 234 -32.11 28.01 -41.38
C LYS A 234 -33.03 26.86 -40.94
N TYR A 235 -32.96 26.49 -39.67
CA TYR A 235 -34.15 26.14 -38.88
C TYR A 235 -34.26 27.14 -37.73
N SER A 236 -35.31 27.94 -37.78
CA SER A 236 -35.66 28.93 -36.77
C SER A 236 -36.56 28.28 -35.73
N SER A 237 -36.07 28.08 -34.51
CA SER A 237 -36.92 27.93 -33.32
C SER A 237 -36.70 29.12 -32.41
N ARG A 238 -37.72 29.97 -32.35
CA ARG A 238 -37.80 31.20 -31.57
C ARG A 238 -38.17 30.86 -30.14
N SER A 239 -37.22 30.97 -29.21
CA SER A 239 -37.50 30.86 -27.77
C SER A 239 -37.18 32.18 -27.09
N LYS A 240 -38.20 32.74 -26.43
CA LYS A 240 -38.20 34.02 -25.76
C LYS A 240 -37.36 33.95 -24.48
N SER A 241 -36.49 34.93 -24.31
CA SER A 241 -35.84 35.26 -23.04
C SER A 241 -36.91 35.63 -21.99
N SER A 242 -36.82 35.02 -20.82
CA SER A 242 -37.58 35.37 -19.63
C SER A 242 -36.61 35.43 -18.46
N SER A 243 -36.28 36.65 -18.05
CA SER A 243 -35.53 36.96 -16.84
C SER A 243 -36.41 36.79 -15.58
N ASN A 244 -35.75 36.39 -14.50
CA ASN A 244 -36.15 36.37 -13.08
C ASN A 244 -36.79 35.06 -12.58
N ASN A 245 -36.08 34.35 -11.70
CA ASN A 245 -36.50 34.33 -10.30
C ASN A 245 -35.39 33.90 -9.34
N LYS A 246 -35.31 34.67 -8.26
CA LYS A 246 -34.56 34.48 -7.04
C LYS A 246 -35.06 33.19 -6.38
N LEU A 247 -34.32 32.09 -6.49
CA LEU A 247 -34.66 30.85 -5.80
C LEU A 247 -33.95 30.82 -4.44
N SER A 248 -34.74 30.61 -3.40
CA SER A 248 -34.33 30.36 -2.03
C SER A 248 -33.12 29.41 -2.00
N GLN A 249 -31.98 29.86 -1.46
CA GLN A 249 -30.86 28.99 -1.11
C GLN A 249 -31.40 27.90 -0.17
N LYS A 250 -31.59 26.71 -0.72
CA LYS A 250 -31.56 25.47 0.07
C LYS A 250 -30.20 25.53 0.77
N LYS A 251 -30.18 25.40 2.11
CA LYS A 251 -28.90 25.32 2.82
C LYS A 251 -28.17 24.13 2.22
N ASP A 252 -27.06 24.43 1.56
CA ASP A 252 -26.04 23.46 1.24
C ASP A 252 -25.57 22.84 2.57
N GLU A 253 -25.50 21.52 2.60
CA GLU A 253 -25.18 20.77 3.81
C GLU A 253 -23.68 20.68 4.05
N TYR A 254 -22.89 20.85 2.98
CA TYR A 254 -21.43 20.69 3.00
C TYR A 254 -20.68 21.96 2.55
N ASP A 255 -21.39 23.10 2.46
CA ASP A 255 -20.82 24.42 2.11
C ASP A 255 -19.86 24.36 0.91
N VAL A 256 -20.26 23.66 -0.16
CA VAL A 256 -19.61 23.49 -1.48
C VAL A 256 -19.04 24.81 -2.01
N TYR A 257 -19.69 25.94 -1.74
CA TYR A 257 -19.22 27.27 -2.17
C TYR A 257 -17.93 27.78 -1.49
N ASP A 258 -17.48 27.15 -0.41
CA ASP A 258 -16.22 27.48 0.28
C ASP A 258 -15.00 26.80 -0.35
N TYR A 259 -15.21 25.87 -1.29
CA TYR A 259 -14.16 25.19 -2.02
C TYR A 259 -13.99 25.77 -3.42
N ASP A 260 -12.78 25.65 -3.96
CA ASP A 260 -12.47 26.16 -5.30
C ASP A 260 -12.79 25.12 -6.40
N ASP A 261 -12.86 23.81 -6.08
CA ASP A 261 -13.13 22.74 -7.04
C ASP A 261 -13.77 21.47 -6.40
N PRO A 262 -14.48 20.62 -7.18
CA PRO A 262 -15.18 19.42 -6.68
C PRO A 262 -14.26 18.39 -6.03
N GLU A 263 -12.97 18.45 -6.33
CA GLU A 263 -12.00 17.46 -5.88
C GLU A 263 -11.42 17.85 -4.53
N ASP A 264 -11.19 19.14 -4.28
CA ASP A 264 -10.92 19.68 -2.95
C ASP A 264 -12.12 19.41 -2.01
N PHE A 265 -13.35 19.56 -2.52
CA PHE A 265 -14.57 19.17 -1.81
C PHE A 265 -14.61 17.68 -1.48
N TYR A 266 -14.36 16.81 -2.47
CA TYR A 266 -14.31 15.37 -2.24
C TYR A 266 -13.26 14.99 -1.19
N TYR A 267 -12.09 15.63 -1.20
CA TYR A 267 -11.02 15.25 -0.29
C TYR A 267 -11.27 15.68 1.16
N ASP A 268 -12.00 16.77 1.39
CA ASP A 268 -12.40 17.20 2.73
C ASP A 268 -13.66 16.44 3.23
N HIS A 269 -14.37 15.77 2.32
CA HIS A 269 -15.56 14.94 2.58
C HIS A 269 -15.39 13.47 2.14
N GLU A 270 -14.17 12.94 2.12
CA GLU A 270 -13.86 11.59 1.59
C GLU A 270 -14.57 10.46 2.39
N ASP A 271 -14.91 10.72 3.65
CA ASP A 271 -15.67 9.79 4.51
C ASP A 271 -17.19 9.84 4.26
N ASP A 272 -17.68 10.88 3.58
CA ASP A 272 -19.10 11.11 3.29
C ASP A 272 -19.49 10.70 1.86
N PHE A 273 -18.51 10.49 0.98
CA PHE A 273 -18.69 10.08 -0.43
C PHE A 273 -17.85 8.84 -0.76
N ASP A 274 -18.52 7.76 -1.20
CA ASP A 274 -17.87 6.48 -1.51
C ASP A 274 -16.89 6.59 -2.69
N GLU A 275 -17.20 7.44 -3.68
CA GLU A 275 -16.36 7.70 -4.85
C GLU A 275 -16.32 9.19 -5.22
N TYR A 276 -15.22 9.66 -5.85
CA TYR A 276 -15.11 11.04 -6.35
C TYR A 276 -16.28 11.44 -7.26
N GLY A 277 -16.82 10.49 -8.04
CA GLY A 277 -17.98 10.75 -8.90
C GLY A 277 -19.23 11.17 -8.10
N ASP A 278 -19.43 10.61 -6.91
CA ASP A 278 -20.57 10.95 -6.06
C ASP A 278 -20.43 12.37 -5.48
N ALA A 279 -19.20 12.76 -5.14
CA ALA A 279 -18.88 14.11 -4.70
C ALA A 279 -18.92 15.13 -5.85
N GLU A 280 -18.46 14.76 -7.05
CA GLU A 280 -18.56 15.59 -8.26
C GLU A 280 -20.02 15.80 -8.66
N ASP A 281 -20.86 14.76 -8.58
CA ASP A 281 -22.30 14.87 -8.85
C ASP A 281 -23.00 15.76 -7.81
N TYR A 282 -22.66 15.63 -6.52
CA TYR A 282 -23.19 16.53 -5.46
C TYR A 282 -22.73 17.97 -5.67
N TRP A 283 -21.46 18.15 -6.00
CA TRP A 283 -20.86 19.44 -6.32
C TRP A 283 -21.58 20.13 -7.49
N ASP A 284 -21.79 19.40 -8.58
CA ASP A 284 -22.47 19.90 -9.77
C ASP A 284 -23.97 20.21 -9.50
N GLU A 285 -24.63 19.47 -8.60
CA GLU A 285 -26.02 19.74 -8.19
C GLU A 285 -26.14 20.96 -7.25
N ALA A 286 -25.10 21.25 -6.47
CA ALA A 286 -25.08 22.34 -5.51
C ALA A 286 -24.80 23.73 -6.12
N GLN A 287 -24.26 23.81 -7.35
CA GLN A 287 -23.94 25.05 -8.09
C GLN A 287 -25.11 25.58 -8.95
#